data_AF-A0A959Y7H2-F1
#
_entry.id   AF-A0A959Y7H2-F1
#
_cell.length_a   1.000
_cell.length_b   1.000
_cell.length_c   1.000
_cell.angle_alpha   90.00
_cell.angle_beta   90.00
_cell.angle_gamma   90.00
#
_symmetry.space_group_name_H-M   'P 1'
#
loop_
_entity.id
_entity.type
_entity.pdbx_description
1 polymer ?
#
loop_
_entity_poly.entity_id
_entity_poly.type
_entity_poly.pdbx_seq_one_letter_code
_entity_poly.pdbx_strand_id
1 'polypeptide(L)'
;MPSLIAAQEVDRARDLVNPFIGTGGHGHTFPGACVPNGLVQLSPDTRPDPVEWDGCGGYHYSDSLIYGFSHTHLSGTGVADLCDVLVMP
;
A
#
# COMPACT_ATOMS: atom_id res chain seq x y z
N MET A 1 -39.11 -4.32 -0.50
CA MET A 1 -37.73 -4.41 0.01
C MET A 1 -36.89 -3.38 -0.73
N PRO A 2 -36.59 -2.20 -0.17
CA PRO A 2 -35.73 -1.23 -0.83
C PRO A 2 -34.27 -1.70 -0.71
N SER A 3 -33.60 -1.86 -1.85
CA SER A 3 -32.17 -2.15 -1.94
C SER A 3 -31.37 -0.94 -1.47
N LEU A 4 -30.59 -1.12 -0.41
CA LEU A 4 -29.65 -0.13 0.13
C LEU A 4 -28.49 0.07 -0.85
N ILE A 5 -28.62 0.99 -1.79
CA ILE A 5 -27.47 1.71 -2.33
C ILE A 5 -27.31 2.93 -1.41
N ALA A 6 -26.41 2.82 -0.44
CA ALA A 6 -25.98 3.99 0.31
C ALA A 6 -25.13 4.86 -0.62
N ALA A 7 -25.57 6.09 -0.91
CA ALA A 7 -24.72 7.08 -1.55
C ALA A 7 -23.58 7.42 -0.58
N GLN A 8 -22.34 7.28 -1.03
CA GLN A 8 -21.16 7.57 -0.23
C GLN A 8 -21.09 9.10 -0.01
N GLU A 9 -21.23 9.53 1.23
CA GLU A 9 -21.15 10.96 1.59
C GLU A 9 -19.73 11.49 1.33
N VAL A 10 -19.63 12.76 0.93
CA VAL A 10 -18.35 13.43 0.68
C VAL A 10 -17.65 13.65 2.01
N ASP A 11 -16.53 12.98 2.22
CA ASP A 11 -15.68 13.15 3.40
C ASP A 11 -14.37 13.77 2.94
N ARG A 12 -14.21 15.08 3.19
CA ARG A 12 -13.02 15.82 2.79
C ARG A 12 -11.73 15.23 3.36
N ALA A 13 -11.76 14.63 4.55
CA ALA A 13 -10.57 14.05 5.14
C ALA A 13 -10.10 12.82 4.36
N ARG A 14 -11.02 11.97 3.89
CA ARG A 14 -10.72 10.83 3.02
C ARG A 14 -10.43 11.25 1.59
N ASP A 15 -11.27 12.12 1.03
CA ASP A 15 -11.31 12.41 -0.40
C ASP A 15 -10.14 13.30 -0.87
N LEU A 16 -9.40 13.93 0.04
CA LEU A 16 -8.18 14.69 -0.25
C LEU A 16 -6.90 13.86 -0.19
N VAL A 17 -6.96 12.63 0.33
CA VAL A 17 -5.79 11.77 0.49
C VAL A 17 -5.48 11.07 -0.83
N ASN A 18 -4.23 11.14 -1.28
CA ASN A 18 -3.71 10.38 -2.40
C ASN A 18 -2.60 9.42 -1.90
N PRO A 19 -2.88 8.12 -1.73
CA PRO A 19 -1.92 7.13 -1.25
C PRO A 19 -0.71 6.92 -2.18
N PHE A 20 -0.77 7.37 -3.43
CA PHE A 20 0.36 7.24 -4.37
C PHE A 20 1.46 8.28 -4.13
N ILE A 21 1.20 9.33 -3.36
CA ILE A 21 2.24 10.31 -3.02
C ILE A 21 3.31 9.63 -2.15
N GLY A 22 4.57 9.68 -2.61
CA GLY A 22 5.71 9.05 -1.93
C GLY A 22 5.99 7.59 -2.35
N THR A 23 5.16 7.01 -3.22
CA THR A 23 5.31 5.62 -3.68
C THR A 23 6.35 5.43 -4.80
N GLY A 24 6.96 6.50 -5.29
CA GLY A 24 8.04 6.46 -6.27
C GLY A 24 9.19 7.36 -5.87
N GLY A 25 10.31 7.27 -6.59
CA GLY A 25 11.55 7.91 -6.13
C GLY A 25 11.96 7.30 -4.79
N HIS A 26 12.36 8.12 -3.82
CA HIS A 26 12.90 7.64 -2.53
C HIS A 26 11.96 7.89 -1.34
N GLY A 27 10.64 7.91 -1.57
CA GLY A 27 9.66 8.13 -0.52
C GLY A 27 9.31 6.86 0.26
N HIS A 28 9.34 5.71 -0.41
CA HIS A 28 9.13 4.37 0.16
C HIS A 28 7.80 4.21 0.92
N THR A 29 6.74 4.90 0.49
CA THR A 29 5.37 4.66 1.00
C THR A 29 4.69 3.57 0.19
N PHE A 30 3.57 3.05 0.71
CA PHE A 30 2.75 2.04 0.02
C PHE A 30 1.32 2.56 -0.18
N PRO A 31 0.64 2.20 -1.29
CA PRO A 31 -0.71 2.69 -1.59
C PRO A 31 -1.83 1.81 -0.99
N GLY A 32 -1.47 0.71 -0.33
CA GLY A 32 -2.38 -0.28 0.23
C GLY A 32 -3.32 0.23 1.33
N ALA A 33 -4.36 -0.57 1.61
CA ALA A 33 -5.38 -0.25 2.59
C ALA A 33 -4.88 -0.51 4.02
N CYS A 34 -5.08 0.47 4.90
CA CYS A 34 -4.87 0.35 6.33
C CYS A 34 -5.85 1.25 7.09
N VAL A 35 -6.02 0.96 8.39
CA VAL A 35 -6.71 1.86 9.32
C VAL A 35 -5.69 2.64 10.14
N PRO A 36 -6.03 3.82 10.69
CA PRO A 36 -5.10 4.58 11.53
C PRO A 36 -4.53 3.73 12.67
N ASN A 37 -3.20 3.60 12.71
CA ASN A 37 -2.46 2.77 13.68
C ASN A 37 -2.85 1.27 13.65
N GLY A 38 -3.34 0.77 12.52
CA GLY A 38 -3.71 -0.62 12.34
C GLY A 38 -2.50 -1.56 12.26
N LEU A 39 -2.68 -2.80 12.71
CA LEU A 39 -1.67 -3.86 12.63
C LEU A 39 -1.40 -4.31 11.19
N VAL A 40 -2.43 -4.28 10.33
CA VAL A 40 -2.39 -4.79 8.96
C VAL A 40 -2.30 -3.63 7.98
N GLN A 41 -1.36 -3.77 7.04
CA GLN A 41 -1.18 -2.88 5.90
C GLN A 41 -1.27 -3.74 4.64
N LEU A 42 -2.47 -3.91 4.09
CA LEU A 42 -2.69 -4.76 2.92
C LEU A 42 -2.34 -3.99 1.66
N SER A 43 -1.22 -4.31 1.00
CA SER A 43 -0.71 -3.57 -0.16
C SER A 43 -0.16 -4.50 -1.24
N PRO A 44 -0.19 -4.07 -2.53
CA PRO A 44 0.52 -4.78 -3.59
C PRO A 44 2.04 -4.66 -3.44
N ASP A 45 2.74 -5.75 -3.78
CA ASP A 45 4.20 -5.81 -3.85
C ASP A 45 4.68 -5.77 -5.30
N THR A 46 5.52 -4.79 -5.64
CA THR A 46 6.19 -4.69 -6.95
C THR A 46 7.69 -4.94 -6.88
N ARG A 47 8.29 -4.90 -5.67
CA ARG A 47 9.70 -5.21 -5.41
C ARG A 47 9.84 -6.10 -4.19
N PRO A 48 9.64 -7.43 -4.33
CA PRO A 48 9.70 -8.36 -3.21
C PRO A 48 11.12 -8.71 -2.76
N ASP A 49 12.16 -8.22 -3.46
CA ASP A 49 13.56 -8.50 -3.10
C ASP A 49 13.98 -7.64 -1.90
N PRO A 50 14.35 -8.24 -0.75
CA PRO A 50 14.75 -7.49 0.45
C PRO A 50 16.07 -6.73 0.28
N VAL A 51 16.83 -6.97 -0.80
CA VAL A 51 18.08 -6.25 -1.10
C VAL A 51 17.82 -4.97 -1.91
N GLU A 52 16.65 -4.84 -2.54
CA GLU A 52 16.25 -3.66 -3.32
C GLU A 52 15.84 -2.51 -2.39
N TRP A 53 16.79 -1.62 -2.11
CA TRP A 53 16.59 -0.46 -1.22
C TRP A 53 15.46 0.48 -1.69
N ASP A 54 15.30 0.69 -3.00
CA ASP A 54 14.19 1.51 -3.52
C ASP A 54 12.81 0.86 -3.30
N GLY A 55 12.78 -0.43 -2.93
CA GLY A 55 11.58 -1.22 -2.65
C GLY A 55 11.23 -1.33 -1.16
N CYS A 56 11.79 -0.50 -0.27
CA CYS A 56 11.59 -0.64 1.18
C CYS A 56 10.11 -0.67 1.64
N GLY A 57 9.21 -0.03 0.89
CA GLY A 57 7.78 -0.01 1.17
C GLY A 57 6.98 -1.14 0.48
N GLY A 58 7.63 -2.09 -0.18
CA GLY A 58 7.01 -3.17 -0.96
C GLY A 58 6.51 -2.76 -2.35
N TYR A 59 6.12 -1.49 -2.53
CA TYR A 59 5.60 -0.94 -3.79
C TYR A 59 6.46 0.20 -4.33
N HIS A 60 6.69 0.21 -5.65
CA HIS A 60 7.30 1.32 -6.36
C HIS A 60 6.52 1.72 -7.63
N TYR A 61 6.10 2.98 -7.73
CA TYR A 61 5.15 3.48 -8.74
C TYR A 61 5.61 3.30 -10.20
N SER A 62 6.92 3.28 -10.46
CA SER A 62 7.45 3.08 -11.83
C SER A 62 7.32 1.64 -12.33
N ASP A 63 7.06 0.69 -11.44
CA ASP A 63 7.05 -0.71 -11.79
C ASP A 63 5.71 -1.08 -12.43
N SER A 64 5.75 -2.06 -13.32
CA SER A 64 4.60 -2.48 -14.12
C SER A 64 4.08 -3.87 -13.74
N LEU A 65 4.71 -4.53 -12.78
CA LEU A 65 4.39 -5.89 -12.34
C LEU A 65 4.08 -5.91 -10.85
N ILE A 66 2.97 -6.55 -10.50
CA ILE A 66 2.59 -6.86 -9.12
C ILE A 66 2.82 -8.35 -8.89
N TYR A 67 3.61 -8.69 -7.89
CA TYR A 67 3.94 -10.06 -7.52
C TYR A 67 2.87 -10.69 -6.60
N GLY A 68 2.16 -9.87 -5.84
CA GLY A 68 1.08 -10.31 -4.97
C GLY A 68 0.65 -9.19 -4.02
N PHE A 69 -0.13 -9.55 -3.01
CA PHE A 69 -0.59 -8.65 -1.97
C PHE A 69 -0.21 -9.22 -0.61
N SER A 70 0.69 -8.55 0.10
CA SER A 70 1.12 -8.89 1.45
C SER A 70 0.42 -8.02 2.50
N HIS A 71 0.50 -8.41 3.77
CA HIS A 71 -0.35 -7.89 4.85
C HIS A 71 0.39 -7.00 5.86
N THR A 72 1.71 -6.85 5.74
CA THR A 72 2.55 -6.07 6.65
C THR A 72 3.54 -5.23 5.86
N HIS A 73 3.64 -3.93 6.15
CA HIS A 73 4.51 -3.00 5.42
C HIS A 73 5.04 -1.89 6.32
N LEU A 74 6.27 -1.44 6.06
CA LEU A 74 6.84 -0.24 6.66
C LEU A 74 6.70 0.94 5.69
N SER A 75 6.24 2.10 6.18
CA SER A 75 6.07 3.30 5.35
C SER A 75 7.22 4.28 5.59
N GLY A 76 8.02 4.55 4.56
CA GLY A 76 9.07 5.58 4.56
C GLY A 76 10.40 5.17 5.20
N THR A 77 10.67 3.87 5.31
CA THR A 77 11.94 3.36 5.85
C THR A 77 13.05 3.37 4.81
N GLY A 78 14.30 3.39 5.28
CA GLY A 78 15.49 3.27 4.43
C GLY A 78 16.10 1.86 4.41
N VAL A 79 15.39 0.86 4.95
CA VAL A 79 15.74 -0.56 4.95
C VAL A 79 14.44 -1.35 4.79
N ALA A 80 14.47 -2.39 3.96
CA ALA A 80 13.34 -3.26 3.69
C ALA A 80 13.17 -4.31 4.79
N ASP A 81 11.93 -4.54 5.19
CA ASP A 81 11.49 -5.61 6.09
C ASP A 81 9.97 -5.81 5.89
N LEU A 82 9.36 -6.78 6.58
CA LEU A 82 7.95 -7.17 6.43
C LEU A 82 7.63 -7.71 5.02
N CYS A 83 6.50 -7.30 4.42
CA CYS A 83 5.90 -7.90 3.23
C CYS A 83 5.45 -9.36 3.47
N ASP A 84 4.88 -9.63 4.64
CA ASP A 84 4.50 -10.99 5.07
C ASP A 84 3.12 -11.42 4.55
N VAL A 85 2.95 -12.74 4.42
CA VAL A 85 1.68 -13.38 4.01
C VAL A 85 1.21 -12.88 2.64
N LEU A 86 2.05 -13.12 1.63
CA LEU A 86 1.77 -12.76 0.24
C LEU A 86 0.73 -13.70 -0.37
N VAL A 87 -0.35 -13.11 -0.90
CA VAL A 87 -1.41 -13.81 -1.63
C VAL A 87 -1.40 -13.35 -3.09
N MET A 88 -1.38 -14.32 -4.01
CA MET A 88 -1.51 -14.10 -5.45
C MET A 88 -2.74 -14.86 -5.95
N PRO A 89 -3.76 -14.16 -6.49
CA PRO A 89 -4.96 -14.80 -7.04
C PRO A 89 -4.72 -15.46 -8.41
#